data_AF-X0XCE7-F1
#
_entry.id   AF-X0XCE7-F1
#
_cell.length_a   1.000
_cell.length_b   1.000
_cell.length_c   1.000
_cell.angle_alpha   90.00
_cell.angle_beta   90.00
_cell.angle_gamma   90.00
#
_symmetry.space_group_name_H-M   'P 1'
#
loop_
_entity.id
_entity.type
_entity.pdbx_description
1 polymer ?
#
loop_
_entity_poly.entity_id
_entity_poly.type
_entity_poly.pdbx_seq_one_letter_code
_entity_poly.pdbx_strand_id
1 'polypeptide(L)' 'MVSRAYERQSLIITTNLPFESWTEVCGSERLTGAMLDRLTHRVHIIEANGASYRLEQSRKRLARQKIKR' A
#
# COMPACT_ATOMS: atom_id res chain seq x y z
N MET A 1 12.46 11.43 -4.91
CA MET A 1 12.61 9.98 -5.14
C MET A 1 11.89 9.52 -6.40
N VAL A 2 10.55 9.60 -6.48
CA VAL A 2 9.77 9.16 -7.65
C VAL A 2 10.24 9.79 -8.96
N SER A 3 10.45 11.12 -9.00
CA SER A 3 10.91 11.80 -10.22
C SER A 3 12.31 11.38 -10.70
N ARG A 4 13.16 10.79 -9.84
CA ARG A 4 14.50 10.32 -10.24
C ARG A 4 14.46 8.89 -10.81
N ALA A 5 13.49 8.10 -10.37
CA ALA A 5 13.29 6.71 -10.77
C ALA A 5 12.36 6.56 -11.99
N TYR A 6 11.50 7.56 -12.24
CA TYR A 6 10.60 7.61 -13.39
C TYR A 6 11.38 7.35 -14.71
N GLU A 7 10.92 6.35 -15.46
CA GLU A 7 11.52 5.84 -16.73
C GLU A 7 12.94 5.28 -16.62
N ARG A 8 13.50 5.16 -15.41
CA ARG A 8 14.86 4.65 -15.17
C ARG A 8 14.91 3.37 -14.36
N GLN A 9 13.92 3.14 -13.49
CA GLN A 9 13.87 2.00 -12.58
C GLN A 9 12.43 1.55 -12.33
N SER A 10 12.23 0.25 -12.13
CA SER A 10 10.95 -0.29 -11.68
C SER A 10 10.73 0.03 -10.20
N LEU A 11 9.51 0.44 -9.85
CA LEU A 11 9.12 0.76 -8.48
C LEU A 11 7.94 -0.13 -8.05
N ILE A 12 8.04 -0.70 -6.85
CA ILE A 12 6.91 -1.35 -6.16
C ILE A 12 6.53 -0.46 -4.99
N ILE A 13 5.26 -0.07 -4.94
CA ILE A 13 4.71 0.77 -3.88
C ILE A 13 3.54 0.01 -3.25
N THR A 14 3.56 -0.10 -1.92
CA THR A 14 2.46 -0.68 -1.14
C THR A 14 1.88 0.39 -0.25
N THR A 15 0.57 0.59 -0.31
CA THR A 15 -0.16 1.52 0.56
C THR A 15 -1.44 0.86 1.05
N ASN A 16 -1.87 1.24 2.26
CA ASN A 16 -3.20 0.94 2.76
C ASN A 16 -4.17 2.13 2.60
N LEU A 17 -3.72 3.22 1.98
CA LEU A 17 -4.51 4.42 1.73
C LEU A 17 -4.94 4.49 0.26
N PRO A 18 -6.21 4.85 -0.02
CA PRO A 18 -6.64 5.13 -1.38
C PRO A 18 -5.94 6.39 -1.92
N PHE A 19 -5.85 6.54 -3.25
CA PHE A 19 -5.10 7.63 -3.88
C PHE A 19 -5.59 9.02 -3.46
N GLU A 20 -6.88 9.19 -3.19
CA GLU A 20 -7.48 10.44 -2.70
C GLU A 20 -6.84 10.93 -1.40
N SER A 21 -6.45 10.01 -0.50
CA SER A 21 -5.82 10.33 0.79
C SER A 21 -4.32 10.59 0.68
N TRP A 22 -3.71 10.45 -0.50
CA TRP A 22 -2.26 10.70 -0.65
C TRP A 22 -1.91 12.19 -0.57
N THR A 23 -2.90 13.08 -0.76
CA THR A 23 -2.74 14.53 -0.58
C THR A 23 -2.33 14.87 0.86
N GLU A 24 -2.86 14.17 1.85
CA GLU A 24 -2.51 14.33 3.27
C GLU A 24 -1.05 13.94 3.54
N VAL A 25 -0.53 12.94 2.83
CA VAL A 25 0.84 12.43 3.02
C VAL A 25 1.86 13.26 2.25
N CYS A 26 1.52 13.70 1.04
CA CYS A 26 2.41 14.46 0.17
C CYS A 26 2.35 15.99 0.40
N GLY A 27 1.39 16.48 1.20
CA GLY A 27 1.34 17.84 1.70
C GLY A 27 0.82 18.91 0.73
N SER A 28 0.66 18.61 -0.56
CA SER A 28 -0.12 19.47 -1.47
C SER A 28 -0.73 18.68 -2.62
N GLU A 29 -1.95 19.05 -2.99
CA GLU A 29 -2.68 18.44 -4.10
C GLU A 29 -1.90 18.50 -5.43
N ARG A 30 -1.27 19.65 -5.71
CA ARG A 30 -0.46 19.83 -6.92
C ARG A 30 0.73 18.87 -7.00
N LEU A 31 1.42 18.64 -5.88
CA LEU A 31 2.55 17.72 -5.83
C LEU A 31 2.10 16.27 -5.90
N THR A 32 1.01 15.93 -5.21
CA THR A 32 0.39 14.59 -5.27
C THR A 32 -0.05 14.26 -6.68
N GLY A 33 -0.74 15.17 -7.36
CA GLY A 33 -1.20 14.98 -8.74
C GLY A 33 -0.03 14.71 -9.69
N ALA A 34 1.02 15.53 -9.64
CA ALA A 34 2.21 15.33 -10.47
C ALA A 34 2.99 14.04 -10.15
N MET A 35 2.93 13.56 -8.91
CA MET A 35 3.51 12.28 -8.52
C MET A 35 2.67 11.10 -8.99
N LEU A 36 1.35 11.17 -8.81
CA LEU A 36 0.42 10.13 -9.25
C LEU A 36 0.46 9.98 -10.77
N ASP A 37 0.43 11.08 -11.53
CA ASP A 37 0.54 11.10 -12.99
C ASP A 37 1.76 10.28 -13.49
N ARG A 38 2.93 10.50 -12.88
CA ARG A 38 4.15 9.76 -13.19
C ARG A 38 4.09 8.29 -12.76
N LEU A 39 3.44 7.99 -11.64
CA LEU A 39 3.33 6.62 -11.15
C LEU A 39 2.33 5.80 -11.95
N THR A 40 1.24 6.41 -12.43
CA THR A 40 0.15 5.72 -13.13
C THR A 40 0.35 5.62 -14.63
N HIS A 41 1.30 6.37 -15.21
CA HIS A 41 1.56 6.33 -16.65
C HIS A 41 1.92 4.92 -17.18
N ARG A 42 2.66 4.11 -16.41
CA ARG A 42 2.95 2.69 -16.74
C ARG A 42 2.95 1.82 -15.48
N VAL A 43 1.76 1.37 -15.06
CA VAL A 43 1.60 0.64 -13.80
C VAL A 43 0.67 -0.57 -13.91
N HIS A 44 0.89 -1.52 -13.01
CA HIS A 44 -0.08 -2.55 -12.67
C HIS A 44 -0.53 -2.31 -11.22
N ILE A 45 -1.82 -2.04 -11.04
CA ILE A 45 -2.42 -1.89 -9.72
C ILE A 45 -2.91 -3.27 -9.28
N ILE A 46 -2.46 -3.70 -8.09
CA ILE A 46 -2.87 -4.96 -7.50
C ILE A 46 -3.63 -4.63 -6.21
N GLU A 47 -4.92 -4.91 -6.20
CA GLU A 47 -5.76 -4.68 -5.03
C GLU A 47 -5.63 -5.82 -4.02
N ALA A 48 -5.19 -5.50 -2.80
CA ALA A 48 -5.00 -6.45 -1.72
C ALA A 48 -6.21 -6.48 -0.77
N ASN A 49 -7.40 -6.84 -1.29
CA ASN A 49 -8.66 -6.86 -0.53
C ASN A 49 -8.87 -8.12 0.33
N GLY A 50 -7.81 -8.89 0.57
CA GLY A 50 -7.86 -10.14 1.33
C GLY A 50 -8.00 -9.95 2.84
N ALA A 51 -8.34 -11.03 3.54
CA ALA A 51 -8.37 -11.03 4.99
C ALA A 51 -6.97 -10.75 5.59
N SER A 52 -6.93 -10.06 6.73
CA SER A 52 -5.68 -9.78 7.43
C SER A 52 -5.00 -11.08 7.89
N TYR A 53 -3.86 -11.39 7.29
CA TYR A 53 -3.05 -12.53 7.70
C TYR A 53 -2.63 -12.44 9.17
N ARG A 54 -2.32 -11.22 9.66
CA ARG A 54 -1.98 -10.98 11.08
C ARG A 54 -3.13 -11.37 12.01
N LEU A 55 -4.36 -11.02 11.63
CA LEU A 55 -5.55 -11.36 12.42
C LEU A 55 -5.80 -12.87 12.43
N GLU A 56 -5.69 -13.52 11.27
CA GLU A 56 -5.83 -14.97 11.16
C GLU A 56 -4.84 -15.72 12.05
N GLN A 57 -3.56 -15.33 12.00
CA GLN A 57 -2.51 -15.93 12.84
C GLN A 57 -2.76 -15.69 14.33
N SER A 58 -3.23 -14.50 14.71
CA SER A 58 -3.62 -14.20 16.08
C SER A 58 -4.75 -15.11 16.58
N ARG A 59 -5.80 -15.29 15.76
CA ARG A 59 -6.92 -16.20 16.06
C ARG A 59 -6.45 -17.64 16.23
N LYS A 60 -5.58 -18.14 15.33
CA LYS A 60 -5.00 -19.49 15.43
C LYS A 60 -4.20 -19.69 16.72
N ARG A 61 -3.40 -18.70 17.11
CA ARG A 61 -2.62 -18.73 18.36
C ARG A 61 -3.51 -18.79 19.59
N LEU A 62 -4.56 -17.96 19.65
CA LEU A 62 -5.52 -17.95 20.75
C LEU A 62 -6.29 -19.28 20.85
N ALA A 63 -6.71 -19.85 19.72
CA ALA A 63 -7.39 -21.15 19.69
C ALA A 63 -6.50 -22.28 20.26
N ARG A 64 -5.22 -22.32 19.89
CA ARG A 64 -4.26 -23.31 20.43
C ARG A 64 -4.04 -23.18 21.94
N GLN A 65 -4.07 -21.95 22.48
CA GLN A 65 -3.92 -21.73 23.92
C GLN A 65 -5.14 -22.22 24.72
N LYS A 66 -6.34 -22.11 24.15
CA LYS A 66 -7.56 -22.66 24.78
C LYS A 66 -7.55 -24.18 24.86
N ILE A 67 -6.97 -24.86 23.88
CA ILE A 67 -6.88 -26.34 23.85
C ILE A 67 -5.87 -26.88 24.88
N LYS A 68 -4.86 -26.08 25.25
CA LYS A 68 -3.85 -26.45 26.26
C LYS A 68 -4.27 -26.17 27.72
N ARG A 69 -5.42 -25.50 27.93
CA ARG A 69 -6.01 -25.25 29.25
C ARG A 69 -7.09 -26.29 29.51
#